data_AF-A0A7I7SUW4-F1
#
_entry.id   AF-A0A7I7SUW4-F1
#
_cell.length_a   1.000
_cell.length_b   1.000
_cell.length_c   1.000
_cell.angle_alpha   90.00
_cell.angle_beta   90.00
_cell.angle_gamma   90.00
#
_symmetry.space_group_name_H-M   'P 1'
#
loop_
_entity.id
_entity.type
_entity.pdbx_description
1 polymer ?
#
loop_
_entity_poly.entity_id
_entity_poly.type
_entity_poly.pdbx_seq_one_letter_code
_entity_poly.pdbx_strand_id
1 'polypeptide(L)' 'MAYDEDLVNRLRELLAPEKGVEEKRMFGGPAFLVNGNMAVAASGRGGLMVRVPPEQTADFVARDHCLSGE' A
#
# COMPACT_ATOMS: atom_id res chain seq x y z
N MET A 1 -16.59 -4.24 1.86
CA MET A 1 -16.22 -5.67 1.75
C MET A 1 -15.30 -5.79 0.56
N ALA A 2 -14.12 -6.40 0.57
CA ALA A 2 -13.27 -6.95 1.62
C ALA A 2 -11.85 -6.75 1.05
N TYR A 3 -10.97 -6.05 1.76
CA TYR A 3 -9.56 -6.10 1.41
C TYR A 3 -9.05 -7.51 1.70
N ASP A 4 -8.02 -7.93 0.99
CA ASP A 4 -7.42 -9.25 1.18
C ASP A 4 -6.74 -9.33 2.56
N GLU A 5 -7.33 -10.08 3.49
CA GLU A 5 -6.82 -10.18 4.87
C GLU A 5 -5.46 -10.89 4.92
N ASP A 6 -5.20 -11.84 4.01
CA ASP A 6 -3.89 -12.50 3.90
C ASP A 6 -2.83 -11.50 3.48
N LEU A 7 -3.12 -10.68 2.46
CA LEU A 7 -2.24 -9.61 2.02
C LEU A 7 -1.92 -8.64 3.16
N VAL A 8 -2.91 -8.27 3.97
CA VAL A 8 -2.73 -7.38 5.11
C VAL A 8 -1.87 -8.02 6.20
N ASN A 9 -2.07 -9.30 6.50
CA ASN A 9 -1.25 -9.99 7.47
C ASN A 9 0.21 -10.08 7.00
N ARG A 10 0.44 -10.36 5.71
CA ARG A 10 1.80 -10.32 5.13
C ARG A 10 2.44 -8.94 5.25
N LEU A 11 1.69 -7.86 5.04
CA LEU A 11 2.20 -6.50 5.26
C LEU A 11 2.57 -6.26 6.73
N ARG A 12 1.73 -6.72 7.67
CA ARG A 12 2.02 -6.61 9.12
C ARG A 12 3.29 -7.37 9.50
N GLU A 13 3.49 -8.57 8.98
CA GLU A 13 4.70 -9.35 9.23
C GLU A 13 5.95 -8.68 8.66
N LEU A 14 5.87 -8.14 7.44
CA LEU A 14 6.99 -7.45 6.78
C LEU A 14 7.34 -6.11 7.46
N LEU A 15 6.34 -5.43 8.03
CA LEU A 15 6.52 -4.14 8.70
C LEU A 15 6.76 -4.26 10.21
N ALA A 16 6.57 -5.45 10.80
CA ALA A 16 6.84 -5.71 12.21
C ALA A 16 8.24 -5.27 12.71
N PRO A 17 9.34 -5.41 11.94
CA PRO A 17 10.66 -4.93 12.39
C PRO A 17 10.84 -3.40 12.31
N GLU A 18 9.99 -2.70 11.57
CA GLU A 18 10.11 -1.25 11.37
C GLU A 18 9.53 -0.48 12.57
N LYS A 19 10.23 0.57 13.00
CA LYS A 19 9.76 1.45 14.07
C LYS A 19 8.88 2.56 13.51
N GLY A 20 7.86 2.96 14.28
CA GLY A 20 6.97 4.06 13.90
C GLY A 20 5.97 3.69 12.82
N VAL A 21 5.61 2.40 12.71
CA VAL A 21 4.54 1.93 11.83
C VAL A 21 3.17 2.21 12.47
N GLU A 22 2.30 2.92 11.75
CA GLU A 22 0.90 3.14 12.11
C GLU A 22 -0.01 2.51 11.06
N GLU A 23 -1.01 1.73 11.50
CA GLU A 23 -2.08 1.21 10.64
C GLU A 23 -3.30 2.14 10.70
N LYS A 24 -3.76 2.64 9.54
CA LYS A 24 -4.94 3.52 9.40
C LYS A 24 -5.88 2.98 8.32
N ARG A 25 -7.20 3.07 8.54
CA ARG A 25 -8.17 2.73 7.49
C ARG A 25 -8.29 3.88 6.48
N MET A 26 -7.83 3.65 5.26
CA MET A 26 -7.84 4.59 4.14
C MET A 26 -8.03 3.84 2.82
N PHE A 27 -8.54 4.50 1.77
CA PHE A 27 -8.67 3.88 0.42
C PHE A 27 -9.45 2.55 0.39
N GLY A 28 -10.40 2.39 1.31
CA GLY A 28 -11.23 1.17 1.42
C GLY A 28 -10.56 -0.03 2.09
N GLY A 29 -9.34 0.13 2.65
CA GLY A 29 -8.63 -0.91 3.40
C GLY A 29 -7.63 -0.36 4.41
N PRO A 30 -6.74 -1.20 4.98
CA PRO A 30 -5.68 -0.73 5.86
C PRO A 30 -4.51 -0.16 5.05
N ALA A 31 -4.04 0.99 5.50
CA ALA A 31 -2.86 1.69 5.05
C ALA A 31 -1.83 1.72 6.17
N PHE A 32 -0.57 1.48 5.82
CA PHE A 32 0.56 1.48 6.73
C PHE A 32 1.40 2.72 6.48
N LEU A 33 1.56 3.51 7.53
CA LEU A 33 2.39 4.71 7.53
C LEU A 33 3.65 4.42 8.34
N VAL A 34 4.82 4.77 7.81
CA VAL A 34 6.10 4.67 8.51
C VAL A 34 6.53 6.09 8.86
N ASN A 35 6.65 6.40 10.15
CA ASN A 35 6.97 7.73 10.66
C ASN A 35 6.03 8.83 10.13
N GLY A 36 4.74 8.50 9.97
CA GLY A 36 3.72 9.42 9.43
C GLY A 36 3.67 9.52 7.90
N ASN A 37 4.54 8.83 7.18
CA ASN A 37 4.57 8.80 5.72
C ASN A 37 3.91 7.52 5.20
N MET A 38 2.94 7.62 4.29
CA MET A 38 2.31 6.45 3.70
C MET A 38 3.32 5.63 2.89
N ALA A 39 3.55 4.39 3.32
CA ALA A 39 4.44 3.44 2.66
C ALA A 39 3.65 2.53 1.71
N VAL A 40 2.58 1.91 2.21
CA VAL A 40 1.79 0.94 1.46
C VAL A 40 0.37 0.85 2.00
N ALA A 41 -0.61 0.59 1.13
CA ALA A 41 -1.98 0.30 1.52
C ALA A 41 -2.53 -0.91 0.76
N ALA A 42 -3.34 -1.72 1.43
CA ALA A 42 -4.16 -2.72 0.77
C ALA A 42 -5.43 -2.04 0.27
N SER A 43 -5.61 -1.95 -1.04
CA SER A 43 -6.74 -1.25 -1.65
C SER A 43 -8.03 -2.05 -1.45
N GLY A 44 -9.12 -1.35 -1.12
CA GLY A 44 -10.45 -1.97 -1.05
C GLY A 44 -10.97 -2.47 -2.41
N ARG A 45 -10.34 -2.07 -3.52
CA ARG A 45 -10.61 -2.57 -4.88
C ARG A 45 -9.73 -3.76 -5.27
N GLY A 46 -8.89 -4.26 -4.36
CA GLY A 46 -7.89 -5.30 -4.62
C GLY A 46 -6.51 -4.72 -4.96
N GLY A 47 -5.46 -5.47 -4.66
CA GLY A 47 -4.07 -5.10 -4.91
C GLY A 47 -3.44 -4.18 -3.86
N LEU A 48 -2.20 -3.78 -4.14
CA LEU A 48 -1.40 -2.88 -3.30
C LEU A 48 -1.33 -1.48 -3.91
N MET A 49 -1.46 -0.47 -3.07
CA MET A 49 -1.19 0.91 -3.42
C MET A 49 0.11 1.34 -2.73
N VAL A 50 1.09 1.79 -3.51
CA VAL A 50 2.40 2.24 -3.02
C VAL A 50 2.66 3.65 -3.51
N ARG A 51 3.35 4.44 -2.69
CA ARG A 51 3.74 5.79 -3.08
C ARG A 51 5.04 5.72 -3.89
N VAL A 52 5.01 6.22 -5.12
CA VAL A 52 6.19 6.35 -5.98
C VAL A 52 6.50 7.82 -6.25
N PRO A 53 7.77 8.19 -6.53
CA PRO A 53 8.10 9.51 -7.03
C PRO A 53 7.34 9.81 -8.34
N PRO A 54 6.84 11.05 -8.54
CA PRO A 54 6.02 11.38 -9.70
C PRO A 54 6.76 11.17 -11.03
N GLU A 55 8.07 11.35 -11.05
CA GLU A 55 8.94 11.10 -12.20
C GLU A 55 9.01 9.63 -12.62
N GLN A 56 8.73 8.69 -11.71
CA GLN A 56 8.77 7.24 -11.97
C GLN A 56 7.39 6.65 -12.24
N THR A 57 6.31 7.43 -12.07
CA THR A 57 4.93 6.94 -12.25
C THR A 57 4.73 6.33 -13.64
N ALA A 58 5.24 6.98 -14.70
CA ALA A 58 5.11 6.48 -16.07
C ALA A 58 5.78 5.11 -16.27
N ASP A 59 7.00 4.94 -15.76
CA ASP A 59 7.75 3.68 -15.81
C ASP A 59 7.05 2.56 -15.04
N PHE A 60 6.48 2.86 -13.88
CA PHE A 60 5.76 1.86 -13.09
C PHE A 60 4.45 1.45 -13.75
N VAL A 61 3.63 2.41 -14.21
CA VAL A 61 2.35 2.12 -14.87
C VAL A 61 2.52 1.43 -16.22
N ALA A 62 3.69 1.51 -16.85
CA ALA A 62 4.00 0.74 -18.06
C ALA A 62 4.12 -0.78 -17.81
N ARG A 63 4.19 -1.24 -16.55
CA ARG A 63 4.21 -2.66 -16.20
C ARG A 63 2.79 -3.23 -16.19
N ASP A 64 2.63 -4.43 -16.73
CA ASP A 64 1.33 -5.10 -16.94
C ASP A 64 0.43 -5.21 -15.67
N HIS A 65 1.04 -5.27 -14.48
CA HIS A 65 0.34 -5.42 -13.20
C HIS A 65 0.25 -4.11 -12.39
N CYS A 66 0.62 -2.98 -12.99
CA CYS A 66 0.61 -1.67 -12.34
C CYS A 66 -0.45 -0.78 -12.98
N LEU A 67 -1.15 -0.04 -12.14
CA LEU A 67 -2.17 0.92 -12.55
C LEU A 67 -2.03 2.21 -11.74
N SER A 68 -2.39 3.33 -12.37
CA SER A 68 -2.43 4.62 -11.69
C SER A 68 -3.50 4.60 -10.59
N GLY A 69 -3.22 5.24 -9.46
CA GLY A 69 -4.10 5.27 -8.29
C GLY A 69 -5.23 6.31 -8.35
N GLU A 70 -5.59 6.79 -9.55
CA GLU A 70 -6.71 7.72 -9.77
C GLU A 70 -8.09 7.05 -9.68
#